data_AF-A0A241XEQ3-F1
#
_entry.id   AF-A0A241XEQ3-F1
#
_cell.length_a   1.000
_cell.length_b   1.000
_cell.length_c   1.000
_cell.angle_alpha   90.00
_cell.angle_beta   90.00
_cell.angle_gamma   90.00
#
_symmetry.space_group_name_H-M   'P 1'
#
loop_
_entity.id
_entity.type
_entity.pdbx_description
1 polymer ?
#
loop_
_entity_poly.entity_id
_entity_poly.type
_entity_poly.pdbx_seq_one_letter_code
_entity_poly.pdbx_strand_id
1 'polypeptide(L)'
;MNGREMLELAAKAAGYRIHWYFNGDEGIEVSEKNGPRLTWNPLLNNGDAFGLALRIPHLNLQWLIAEAFQAHPDDLEAREQYARLMIVEFAGKLERSEA
;
A
#
# COMPACT_ATOMS: atom_id res chain seq x y z
N MET A 1 4.44 6.90 -11.58
CA MET A 1 4.90 7.10 -10.19
C MET A 1 6.11 6.22 -9.99
N ASN A 2 7.16 6.70 -9.33
CA ASN A 2 8.23 5.80 -8.86
C ASN A 2 7.80 5.12 -7.56
N GLY A 3 8.49 4.05 -7.14
CA GLY A 3 8.12 3.29 -5.94
C GLY A 3 8.02 4.15 -4.69
N ARG A 4 8.94 5.11 -4.54
CA ARG A 4 8.93 6.08 -3.44
C ARG A 4 7.65 6.92 -3.41
N GLU A 5 7.33 7.60 -4.49
CA GLU A 5 6.15 8.47 -4.62
C GLU A 5 4.86 7.68 -4.36
N MET A 6 4.82 6.43 -4.81
CA MET A 6 3.70 5.53 -4.57
C MET A 6 3.51 5.20 -3.08
N LEU A 7 4.60 4.92 -2.37
CA LEU A 7 4.55 4.72 -0.91
C LEU A 7 4.15 5.99 -0.15
N GLU A 8 4.63 7.16 -0.59
CA GLU A 8 4.28 8.44 0.04
C GLU A 8 2.79 8.74 -0.04
N LEU A 9 2.21 8.59 -1.23
CA LEU A 9 0.79 8.87 -1.45
C LEU A 9 -0.09 7.85 -0.73
N ALA A 10 0.30 6.58 -0.73
CA ALA A 10 -0.42 5.55 0.01
C ALA A 10 -0.38 5.78 1.53
N ALA A 11 0.76 6.24 2.08
CA ALA A 11 0.86 6.57 3.51
C ALA A 11 -0.02 7.77 3.88
N LYS A 12 -0.06 8.81 3.04
CA LYS A 12 -0.95 9.97 3.24
C LYS A 12 -2.42 9.58 3.19
N ALA A 13 -2.81 8.77 2.20
CA ALA A 13 -4.16 8.23 2.10
C ALA A 13 -4.57 7.42 3.34
N ALA A 14 -3.62 6.70 3.96
CA ALA A 14 -3.81 5.98 5.21
C ALA A 14 -3.78 6.86 6.47
N GLY A 15 -3.57 8.18 6.33
CA GLY A 15 -3.49 9.11 7.45
C GLY A 15 -2.18 9.06 8.25
N TYR A 16 -1.13 8.44 7.70
CA TYR A 16 0.18 8.38 8.34
C TYR A 16 0.97 9.69 8.18
N ARG A 17 1.81 9.97 9.17
CA ARG A 17 2.90 10.94 9.06
C ARG A 17 4.15 10.22 8.56
N ILE A 18 4.83 10.81 7.59
CA ILE A 18 6.06 10.27 6.99
C ILE A 18 7.26 10.99 7.62
N HIS A 19 8.28 10.22 8.06
CA HIS A 19 9.46 10.75 8.74
C HIS A 19 10.74 10.56 7.93
N TRP A 20 10.93 9.39 7.30
CA TRP A 20 12.18 9.04 6.64
C TRP A 20 11.98 8.00 5.52
N TYR A 21 12.94 7.92 4.60
CA TYR A 21 13.01 6.90 3.55
C TYR A 21 14.26 6.05 3.75
N PHE A 22 14.11 4.73 3.74
CA PHE A 22 15.25 3.83 3.76
C PHE A 22 15.82 3.73 2.34
N ASN A 23 17.09 4.11 2.15
CA ASN A 23 17.77 3.93 0.86
C ASN A 23 17.94 2.42 0.61
N GLY A 24 17.41 1.90 -0.50
CA GLY A 24 17.54 0.48 -0.89
C GLY A 24 16.23 -0.33 -0.91
N ASP A 25 15.07 0.33 -1.06
CA ASP A 25 13.75 -0.28 -1.33
C ASP A 25 13.01 -0.97 -0.18
N GLU A 26 13.43 -0.84 1.07
CA GLU A 26 12.75 -1.55 2.18
C GLU A 26 11.57 -0.79 2.81
N GLY A 27 11.24 0.43 2.35
CA GLY A 27 10.01 1.13 2.73
C GLY A 27 10.22 2.54 3.26
N ILE A 28 9.25 3.01 4.05
CA ILE A 28 9.25 4.34 4.66
C ILE A 28 9.02 4.26 6.16
N GLU A 29 9.63 5.18 6.92
CA GLU A 29 9.34 5.32 8.34
C GLU A 29 8.08 6.19 8.51
N VAL A 30 7.05 5.60 9.10
CA VAL A 30 5.76 6.25 9.35
C VAL A 30 5.38 6.22 10.82
N SER A 31 4.46 7.08 11.20
CA SER A 31 3.75 6.97 12.48
C SER A 31 2.30 7.43 12.35
N GLU A 32 1.44 6.92 13.23
CA GLU A 32 0.18 7.60 13.52
C GLU A 32 0.44 8.91 14.28
N LYS A 33 -0.57 9.78 14.42
CA LYS A 33 -0.43 11.13 14.99
C LYS A 33 0.32 11.17 16.33
N ASN A 34 0.09 10.18 17.20
CA ASN A 34 0.75 10.01 18.49
C ASN A 34 1.34 8.59 18.66
N GLY A 35 1.54 7.87 17.56
CA GLY A 35 2.00 6.49 17.58
C GLY A 35 3.52 6.37 17.55
N PRO A 36 4.06 5.18 17.85
CA PRO A 36 5.47 4.89 17.62
C PRO A 36 5.80 4.99 16.13
N ARG A 37 7.08 5.20 15.83
CA ARG A 37 7.61 5.10 14.47
C ARG A 37 7.78 3.63 14.11
N LEU A 38 7.44 3.28 12.88
CA LEU A 38 7.58 1.94 12.35
C LEU A 38 8.02 1.99 10.88
N THR A 39 8.74 0.95 10.47
CA THR A 39 9.05 0.73 9.05
C THR A 39 7.80 0.17 8.38
N TRP A 40 7.41 0.76 7.25
CA TRP A 40 6.18 0.43 6.54
C TRP A 40 6.45 0.25 5.07
N ASN A 41 6.06 -0.89 4.53
CA ASN A 41 6.17 -1.21 3.12
C ASN A 41 5.06 -2.16 2.66
N PRO A 42 3.88 -1.63 2.28
CA PRO A 42 2.77 -2.43 1.78
C PRO A 42 3.06 -3.12 0.44
N LEU A 43 4.18 -2.86 -0.24
CA LEU A 43 4.55 -3.59 -1.46
C LEU A 43 5.25 -4.93 -1.14
N LEU A 44 5.91 -5.01 0.02
CA LEU A 44 6.69 -6.18 0.44
C LEU A 44 6.09 -6.89 1.66
N ASN A 45 5.21 -6.23 2.43
CA ASN A 45 4.63 -6.77 3.65
C ASN A 45 3.10 -6.90 3.55
N ASN A 46 2.59 -8.12 3.69
CA ASN A 46 1.16 -8.43 3.65
C ASN A 46 0.35 -7.76 4.79
N GLY A 47 0.94 -7.62 5.97
CA GLY A 47 0.31 -6.96 7.11
C GLY A 47 0.11 -5.46 6.86
N ASP A 48 1.14 -4.80 6.31
CA ASP A 48 1.06 -3.39 5.92
C ASP A 48 0.04 -3.17 4.81
N ALA A 49 0.01 -4.04 3.80
CA ALA A 49 -0.95 -3.98 2.71
C ALA A 49 -2.40 -4.18 3.19
N PHE A 50 -2.63 -5.15 4.08
CA PHE A 50 -3.94 -5.35 4.69
C PHE A 50 -4.34 -4.16 5.57
N GLY A 51 -3.42 -3.64 6.37
CA GLY A 51 -3.63 -2.45 7.19
C GLY A 51 -3.94 -1.21 6.36
N LEU A 52 -3.33 -1.07 5.18
CA LEU A 52 -3.65 -0.03 4.21
C LEU A 52 -5.07 -0.23 3.67
N ALA A 53 -5.41 -1.45 3.21
CA ALA A 53 -6.73 -1.75 2.67
C ALA A 53 -7.87 -1.42 3.65
N LEU A 54 -7.69 -1.68 4.93
CA LEU A 54 -8.67 -1.33 5.97
C LEU A 54 -8.86 0.18 6.17
N ARG A 55 -7.88 1.00 5.77
CA ARG A 55 -7.91 2.46 5.90
C ARG A 55 -8.42 3.17 4.65
N ILE A 56 -8.70 2.44 3.57
CA ILE A 56 -9.22 3.00 2.31
C ILE A 56 -10.71 2.65 2.17
N PRO A 57 -11.64 3.59 2.46
CA PRO A 57 -13.07 3.28 2.55
C PRO A 57 -13.72 2.80 1.25
N HIS A 58 -13.15 3.16 0.10
CA HIS A 58 -13.70 2.88 -1.22
C HIS A 58 -13.02 1.72 -1.95
N LEU A 59 -12.09 1.02 -1.29
CA LEU A 59 -11.40 -0.10 -1.88
C LEU A 59 -12.33 -1.32 -1.97
N ASN A 60 -12.63 -1.77 -3.19
CA ASN A 60 -13.37 -3.01 -3.41
C ASN A 60 -12.43 -4.22 -3.34
N LEU A 61 -12.23 -4.76 -2.14
CA LEU A 61 -11.37 -5.92 -1.91
C LEU A 61 -11.86 -7.18 -2.64
N GLN A 62 -13.18 -7.38 -2.78
CA GLN A 62 -13.71 -8.55 -3.47
C GLN A 62 -13.30 -8.55 -4.95
N TRP A 63 -13.47 -7.41 -5.62
CA TRP A 63 -13.06 -7.26 -7.03
C TRP A 63 -11.55 -7.42 -7.17
N LEU A 64 -10.76 -6.78 -6.31
CA LEU A 64 -9.29 -6.85 -6.35
C LEU A 64 -8.79 -8.29 -6.19
N ILE A 65 -9.36 -9.04 -5.25
CA ILE A 65 -9.01 -10.45 -5.04
C ILE A 65 -9.37 -11.27 -6.30
N ALA A 66 -10.57 -11.08 -6.86
CA ALA A 66 -10.97 -11.79 -8.08
C ALA A 66 -10.03 -11.49 -9.27
N GLU A 67 -9.66 -10.23 -9.45
CA GLU A 67 -8.70 -9.78 -10.48
C GLU A 67 -7.33 -10.44 -10.28
N ALA A 68 -6.81 -10.48 -9.04
CA ALA A 68 -5.53 -11.10 -8.75
C ALA A 68 -5.53 -12.62 -9.05
N PHE A 69 -6.64 -13.32 -8.74
CA PHE A 69 -6.82 -14.73 -9.09
C PHE A 69 -6.88 -14.94 -10.62
N GLN A 70 -7.48 -14.02 -11.36
CA GLN A 70 -7.53 -14.09 -12.82
C GLN A 70 -6.16 -13.82 -13.45
N ALA A 71 -5.42 -12.83 -12.95
CA ALA A 71 -4.09 -12.47 -13.45
C ALA A 71 -3.05 -13.57 -13.18
N HIS A 72 -3.15 -14.21 -12.01
CA HIS A 72 -2.21 -15.23 -11.55
C HIS A 72 -2.96 -16.45 -10.99
N PRO A 73 -3.45 -17.37 -11.85
CA PRO A 73 -4.30 -18.49 -11.43
C PRO A 73 -3.56 -19.56 -10.64
N ASP A 74 -2.29 -19.79 -10.95
CA ASP A 74 -1.50 -20.90 -10.40
C ASP A 74 -0.26 -20.45 -9.61
N ASP A 75 -0.10 -19.13 -9.39
CA ASP A 75 1.03 -18.55 -8.68
C ASP A 75 0.54 -17.69 -7.50
N LEU A 76 0.69 -18.23 -6.29
CA LEU A 76 0.29 -17.56 -5.07
C LEU A 76 1.14 -16.31 -4.81
N GLU A 77 2.44 -16.38 -5.04
CA GLU A 77 3.35 -15.27 -4.75
C GLU A 77 3.08 -14.10 -5.69
N ALA A 78 2.97 -14.37 -7.00
CA ALA A 78 2.63 -13.36 -7.98
C ALA A 78 1.24 -12.75 -7.72
N ARG A 79 0.26 -13.57 -7.28
CA ARG A 79 -1.07 -13.09 -6.89
C ARG A 79 -1.01 -12.12 -5.71
N GLU A 80 -0.27 -12.45 -4.66
CA GLU A 80 -0.12 -11.57 -3.51
C GLU A 80 0.63 -10.28 -3.88
N GLN A 81 1.70 -10.38 -4.67
CA GLN A 81 2.43 -9.22 -5.18
C GLN A 81 1.52 -8.29 -6.00
N TYR A 82 0.72 -8.87 -6.90
CA TYR A 82 -0.26 -8.13 -7.69
C TYR A 82 -1.30 -7.43 -6.82
N ALA A 83 -1.87 -8.14 -5.85
CA ALA A 83 -2.86 -7.59 -4.93
C ALA A 83 -2.29 -6.41 -4.12
N ARG A 84 -1.07 -6.56 -3.57
CA ARG A 84 -0.38 -5.49 -2.85
C ARG A 84 -0.17 -4.26 -3.72
N LEU A 85 0.34 -4.45 -4.95
CA LEU A 85 0.53 -3.36 -5.90
C LEU A 85 -0.77 -2.61 -6.18
N MET A 86 -1.87 -3.33 -6.44
CA MET A 86 -3.16 -2.73 -6.73
C MET A 86 -3.73 -1.93 -5.55
N ILE A 87 -3.55 -2.40 -4.31
CA ILE A 87 -3.95 -1.66 -3.10
C ILE A 87 -3.19 -0.34 -3.01
N VAL A 88 -1.87 -0.38 -3.17
CA VAL A 88 -1.01 0.81 -3.05
C VAL A 88 -1.28 1.80 -4.19
N GLU A 89 -1.45 1.32 -5.42
CA GLU A 89 -1.83 2.18 -6.54
C GLU A 89 -3.18 2.86 -6.32
N PHE A 90 -4.18 2.13 -5.84
CA PHE A 90 -5.50 2.69 -5.59
C PHE A 90 -5.43 3.78 -4.52
N ALA A 91 -4.75 3.52 -3.40
CA ALA A 91 -4.54 4.51 -2.35
C ALA A 91 -3.81 5.77 -2.88
N GLY A 92 -2.78 5.57 -3.70
CA GLY A 92 -2.03 6.68 -4.28
C GLY A 92 -2.84 7.53 -5.28
N LYS A 93 -3.74 6.90 -6.04
CA LYS A 93 -4.68 7.58 -6.95
C LYS A 93 -5.73 8.38 -6.19
N LEU A 94 -6.24 7.85 -5.09
CA LEU A 94 -7.22 8.53 -4.22
C LEU A 94 -6.63 9.82 -3.65
N GLU A 95 -5.45 9.76 -3.01
CA GLU A 95 -4.77 10.94 -2.44
C GLU A 95 -4.54 12.04 -3.49
N ARG A 96 -4.14 11.67 -4.71
CA ARG A 96 -3.94 12.63 -5.80
C ARG A 96 -5.23 13.28 -6.29
N SER A 97 -6.37 12.62 -6.16
CA SER A 97 -7.66 13.17 -6.57
C SER A 97 -8.27 14.12 -5.53
N GLU A 98 -7.79 14.06 -4.29
CA GLU A 98 -8.24 14.90 -3.18
C GLU A 98 -7.31 16.11 -2.91
N ALA A 99 -6.12 16.13 -3.52
CA ALA A 99 -5.11 17.20 -3.44
C ALA A 99 -5.29 18.29 -4.50
#